data_AF-A0A4U1IFX4-F1
#
_entry.id   AF-A0A4U1IFX4-F1
#
_cell.length_a   1.000
_cell.length_b   1.000
_cell.length_c   1.000
_cell.angle_alpha   90.00
_cell.angle_beta   90.00
_cell.angle_gamma   90.00
#
_symmetry.space_group_name_H-M   'P 1'
#
loop_
_entity.id
_entity.type
_entity.pdbx_description
1 polymer ?
#
loop_
_entity_poly.entity_id
_entity_poly.type
_entity_poly.pdbx_seq_one_letter_code
_entity_poly.pdbx_strand_id
1 'polypeptide(L)'
;MNGVPFPIGPCVVLLVSIAMASDLRTRRIPNWLVTSALALALPVQCALHGLAHGAGLWLAGCLTGGLLFLPGYLMRMMGAGDVKLMAAVGAFCGGIGAFEIALVSGAIGGVFAVIAMIQRRRVRDGVTNAMSALITMSAQPGDAPRGMRHSVRPSVGSLPYGVAIAVGTVCVLFVSV
;
A
#
# COMPACT_ATOMS: atom_id res chain seq x y z
N MET A 1 23.34 -10.47 5.39
CA MET A 1 22.63 -11.74 5.68
C MET A 1 21.62 -11.41 6.76
N ASN A 2 20.53 -10.74 6.39
CA ASN A 2 19.61 -10.11 7.34
C ASN A 2 18.31 -10.89 7.34
N GLY A 3 18.37 -12.15 7.78
CA GLY A 3 17.17 -12.94 8.03
C GLY A 3 16.25 -12.12 8.92
N VAL A 4 15.02 -11.89 8.45
CA VAL A 4 14.01 -11.14 9.20
C VAL A 4 13.93 -11.72 10.62
N PRO A 5 14.10 -10.91 11.68
CA PRO A 5 14.15 -11.42 13.03
C PRO A 5 12.85 -12.16 13.35
N PHE A 6 12.95 -13.39 13.85
CA PHE A 6 11.80 -14.03 14.48
C PHE A 6 11.36 -13.15 15.65
N PRO A 7 10.08 -12.72 15.76
CA PRO A 7 8.86 -13.25 15.11
C PRO A 7 8.27 -12.39 13.96
N ILE A 8 8.98 -11.40 13.42
CA ILE A 8 8.44 -10.42 12.46
C ILE A 8 7.88 -11.10 11.19
N GLY A 9 8.65 -11.99 10.57
CA GLY A 9 8.26 -12.69 9.33
C GLY A 9 6.87 -13.34 9.38
N PRO A 10 6.62 -14.30 10.29
CA PRO A 10 5.32 -14.97 10.37
C PRO A 10 4.16 -14.03 10.73
N CYS A 11 4.38 -13.03 11.59
CA CYS A 11 3.36 -12.04 11.91
C CYS A 11 2.93 -11.23 10.67
N VAL A 12 3.90 -10.77 9.89
CA VAL A 12 3.65 -10.01 8.67
C VAL A 12 2.97 -10.87 7.62
N VAL A 13 3.43 -12.11 7.40
CA VAL A 13 2.81 -13.06 6.45
C VAL A 13 1.35 -13.33 6.81
N LEU A 14 1.05 -13.57 8.09
CA LEU A 14 -0.33 -13.76 8.55
C LEU A 14 -1.18 -12.52 8.28
N LEU A 15 -0.66 -11.34 8.59
CA LEU A 15 -1.33 -10.06 8.36
C LEU A 15 -1.67 -9.84 6.89
N VAL A 16 -0.68 -9.98 5.99
CA VAL A 16 -0.93 -9.77 4.55
C VAL A 16 -1.83 -10.85 3.97
N SER A 17 -1.81 -12.08 4.51
CA SER A 17 -2.74 -13.15 4.10
C SER A 17 -4.18 -12.84 4.48
N ILE A 18 -4.44 -12.37 5.71
CA ILE A 18 -5.78 -11.97 6.16
C ILE A 18 -6.27 -10.74 5.38
N ALA A 19 -5.36 -9.78 5.13
CA ALA A 19 -5.67 -8.60 4.34
C ALA A 19 -6.01 -8.96 2.89
N MET A 20 -5.22 -9.83 2.26
CA MET A 20 -5.48 -10.37 0.92
C MET A 20 -6.83 -11.09 0.85
N ALA A 21 -7.13 -11.96 1.81
CA ALA A 21 -8.41 -12.65 1.88
C ALA A 21 -9.60 -11.69 2.06
N SER A 22 -9.43 -10.65 2.88
CA SER A 22 -10.44 -9.59 3.07
C SER A 22 -10.63 -8.76 1.80
N ASP A 23 -9.54 -8.39 1.14
CA ASP A 23 -9.57 -7.62 -0.10
C ASP A 23 -10.25 -8.39 -1.25
N LEU A 24 -9.99 -9.70 -1.36
CA LEU A 24 -10.66 -10.59 -2.30
C LEU A 24 -12.16 -10.76 -2.02
N ARG A 25 -12.55 -10.87 -0.74
CA ARG A 25 -13.93 -11.21 -0.34
C ARG A 25 -14.84 -9.99 -0.26
N THR A 26 -14.37 -8.90 0.32
CA THR A 26 -15.18 -7.72 0.63
C THR A 26 -14.66 -6.44 0.00
N ARG A 27 -13.52 -6.49 -0.73
CA ARG A 27 -12.82 -5.32 -1.30
C ARG A 27 -12.59 -4.21 -0.28
N ARG A 28 -12.45 -4.59 1.00
CA ARG A 28 -12.28 -3.68 2.11
C ARG A 28 -11.31 -4.31 3.11
N ILE A 29 -10.22 -3.62 3.36
CA ILE A 29 -9.30 -3.95 4.44
C ILE A 29 -9.90 -3.42 5.75
N PRO A 30 -10.23 -4.29 6.72
CA PRO A 30 -10.85 -3.85 7.97
C PRO A 30 -9.87 -3.03 8.81
N ASN A 31 -10.33 -1.88 9.33
CA ASN A 31 -9.50 -1.03 10.19
C ASN A 31 -9.02 -1.77 11.45
N TRP A 32 -9.83 -2.68 12.01
CA TRP A 32 -9.47 -3.42 13.22
C TRP A 32 -8.20 -4.26 13.02
N LEU A 33 -8.01 -4.84 11.84
CA LEU A 33 -6.83 -5.64 11.48
C LEU A 33 -5.57 -4.78 11.46
N VAL A 34 -5.66 -3.59 10.85
CA VAL A 34 -4.55 -2.63 10.81
C VAL A 34 -4.22 -2.13 12.21
N THR A 35 -5.23 -1.79 13.01
CA THR A 35 -4.99 -1.29 14.38
C THR A 35 -4.39 -2.37 15.28
N SER A 36 -4.85 -3.63 15.19
CA SER A 36 -4.26 -4.73 15.95
C SER A 36 -2.81 -4.98 15.54
N ALA A 37 -2.52 -4.85 14.25
CA ALA A 37 -1.18 -5.01 13.71
C ALA A 37 -0.21 -3.94 14.21
N LEU A 38 -0.62 -2.67 14.14
CA LEU A 38 0.16 -1.55 14.64
C LEU A 38 0.44 -1.69 16.15
N ALA A 39 -0.57 -2.09 16.91
CA ALA A 39 -0.45 -2.34 18.35
C ALA A 39 0.49 -3.51 18.67
N LEU A 40 0.51 -4.56 17.84
CA LEU A 40 1.44 -5.69 17.98
C LEU A 40 2.87 -5.36 17.50
N ALA A 41 3.02 -4.53 16.49
CA ALA A 41 4.33 -4.19 15.93
C ALA A 41 5.21 -3.43 16.92
N LEU A 42 4.62 -2.57 17.76
CA LEU A 42 5.34 -1.75 18.73
C LEU A 42 6.08 -2.59 19.80
N PRO A 43 5.43 -3.50 20.55
CA PRO A 43 6.12 -4.34 21.52
C PRO A 43 7.13 -5.27 20.85
N VAL A 44 6.87 -5.75 19.63
CA VAL A 44 7.82 -6.58 18.87
C VAL A 44 9.09 -5.80 18.54
N GLN A 45 8.96 -4.58 18.02
CA GLN A 45 10.11 -3.72 17.72
C GLN A 45 10.87 -3.30 18.98
N CYS A 46 10.15 -2.97 20.05
CA CYS A 46 10.76 -2.62 21.34
C CYS A 46 11.50 -3.82 21.96
N ALA A 47 11.00 -5.04 21.80
CA ALA A 47 11.65 -6.24 22.31
C ALA A 47 12.94 -6.59 21.55
N LEU A 48 12.96 -6.36 20.23
CA LEU A 48 14.11 -6.70 19.37
C LEU A 48 15.22 -5.64 19.41
N HIS A 49 14.87 -4.36 19.47
CA HIS A 49 15.81 -3.25 19.32
C HIS A 49 15.89 -2.34 20.57
N GLY A 50 15.17 -2.67 21.63
CA GLY A 50 15.05 -1.84 22.83
C GLY A 50 13.97 -0.76 22.70
N LEU A 51 13.56 -0.18 23.82
CA LEU A 51 12.34 0.65 23.89
C LEU A 51 12.42 1.95 23.05
N ALA A 52 13.53 2.68 23.14
CA ALA A 52 13.70 3.95 22.40
C ALA A 52 13.95 3.73 20.90
N HIS A 53 14.86 2.83 20.54
CA HIS A 53 15.19 2.55 19.14
C HIS A 53 14.06 1.79 18.42
N GLY A 54 13.41 0.84 19.10
CA GLY A 54 12.27 0.10 18.57
C GLY A 54 11.04 0.98 18.31
N ALA A 55 10.71 1.90 19.23
CA ALA A 55 9.64 2.87 19.00
C ALA A 55 9.96 3.80 17.81
N GLY A 56 11.23 4.22 17.67
CA GLY A 56 11.69 5.00 16.52
C GLY A 56 11.54 4.24 15.20
N LEU A 57 11.95 2.96 15.15
CA LEU A 57 11.81 2.11 13.97
C LEU A 57 10.35 1.83 13.62
N TRP A 58 9.51 1.56 14.61
CA TRP A 58 8.07 1.40 14.45
C TRP A 58 7.44 2.64 13.82
N LEU A 59 7.75 3.83 14.35
CA LEU A 59 7.20 5.09 13.83
C LEU A 59 7.74 5.39 12.43
N ALA A 60 9.04 5.21 12.21
CA ALA A 60 9.67 5.40 10.91
C ALA A 60 9.06 4.48 9.85
N GLY A 61 8.82 3.22 10.20
CA GLY A 61 8.14 2.22 9.36
C GLY A 61 6.69 2.57 9.05
N CYS A 62 5.92 3.00 10.06
CA CYS A 62 4.56 3.49 9.86
C CYS A 62 4.52 4.66 8.87
N LEU A 63 5.40 5.64 9.07
CA LEU A 63 5.46 6.85 8.25
C LEU A 63 5.93 6.53 6.84
N THR A 64 7.01 5.78 6.66
CA THR A 64 7.49 5.41 5.32
C THR A 64 6.46 4.59 4.55
N GLY A 65 5.89 3.55 5.15
CA GLY A 65 4.86 2.73 4.50
C GLY A 65 3.61 3.52 4.14
N GLY A 66 3.15 4.39 5.04
CA GLY A 66 1.98 5.25 4.79
C GLY A 66 2.25 6.35 3.76
N LEU A 67 3.35 7.10 3.90
CA LEU A 67 3.68 8.20 2.99
C LEU A 67 3.96 7.71 1.57
N LEU A 68 4.61 6.55 1.40
CA LEU A 68 4.96 6.08 0.05
C LEU A 68 3.72 5.72 -0.78
N PHE A 69 2.64 5.29 -0.11
CA PHE A 69 1.37 4.95 -0.74
C PHE A 69 0.39 6.14 -0.79
N LEU A 70 0.68 7.24 -0.09
CA LEU A 70 -0.15 8.44 -0.06
C LEU A 70 -0.34 9.09 -1.45
N PRO A 71 0.69 9.24 -2.32
CA PRO A 71 0.51 9.76 -3.67
C PRO A 71 -0.48 8.92 -4.50
N GLY A 72 -0.39 7.58 -4.41
CA GLY A 72 -1.30 6.70 -5.13
C GLY A 72 -2.74 6.76 -4.62
N TYR A 73 -2.94 7.02 -3.32
CA TYR A 73 -4.26 7.29 -2.76
C TYR A 73 -4.83 8.63 -3.26
N LEU A 74 -4.01 9.70 -3.30
CA LEU A 74 -4.42 11.01 -3.82
C LEU A 74 -4.80 10.94 -5.31
N MET A 75 -4.09 10.13 -6.08
CA MET A 75 -4.40 9.84 -7.48
C MET A 75 -5.61 8.89 -7.66
N ARG A 76 -6.27 8.46 -6.57
CA ARG A 76 -7.39 7.51 -6.55
C ARG A 76 -7.07 6.16 -7.22
N MET A 77 -5.79 5.80 -7.26
CA MET A 77 -5.33 4.51 -7.79
C MET A 77 -5.54 3.38 -6.78
N MET A 78 -5.45 3.68 -5.49
CA MET A 78 -5.60 2.72 -4.39
C MET A 78 -6.55 3.24 -3.30
N GLY A 79 -7.05 2.34 -2.46
CA GLY A 79 -7.93 2.67 -1.35
C GLY A 79 -7.18 3.16 -0.12
N ALA A 80 -7.87 3.88 0.77
CA ALA A 80 -7.31 4.27 2.06
C ALA A 80 -6.93 3.05 2.94
N GLY A 81 -7.53 1.89 2.68
CA GLY A 81 -7.17 0.63 3.33
C GLY A 81 -5.77 0.15 2.97
N ASP A 82 -5.35 0.33 1.73
CA ASP A 82 -4.06 -0.15 1.21
C ASP A 82 -2.90 0.64 1.82
N VAL A 83 -3.06 1.97 1.93
CA VAL A 83 -2.12 2.87 2.60
C VAL A 83 -1.93 2.47 4.07
N LYS A 84 -3.05 2.19 4.74
CA LYS A 84 -3.05 1.77 6.15
C LYS A 84 -2.39 0.42 6.35
N LEU A 85 -2.65 -0.53 5.45
CA LEU A 85 -2.02 -1.84 5.48
C LEU A 85 -0.51 -1.71 5.30
N MET A 86 -0.07 -0.90 4.34
CA MET A 86 1.35 -0.66 4.10
C MET A 86 2.03 0.01 5.29
N ALA A 87 1.36 0.94 5.98
CA ALA A 87 1.85 1.50 7.23
C ALA A 87 2.01 0.43 8.33
N ALA A 88 1.05 -0.49 8.46
CA ALA A 88 1.14 -1.59 9.42
C ALA A 88 2.28 -2.58 9.08
N VAL A 89 2.44 -2.95 7.81
CA VAL A 89 3.58 -3.78 7.35
C VAL A 89 4.90 -3.06 7.63
N GLY A 90 4.99 -1.77 7.32
CA GLY A 90 6.16 -0.96 7.60
C GLY A 90 6.50 -0.88 9.07
N ALA A 91 5.51 -0.81 9.96
CA ALA A 91 5.72 -0.82 11.41
C ALA A 91 6.47 -2.07 11.91
N PHE A 92 6.23 -3.22 11.28
CA PHE A 92 6.93 -4.47 11.57
C PHE A 92 8.31 -4.55 10.93
N CYS A 93 8.46 -4.08 9.70
CA CYS A 93 9.72 -4.20 8.95
C CYS A 93 10.69 -3.03 9.14
N GLY A 94 10.26 -1.96 9.83
CA GLY A 94 11.00 -0.71 9.95
C GLY A 94 11.02 0.09 8.65
N GLY A 95 11.67 1.26 8.66
CA GLY A 95 11.62 2.20 7.54
C GLY A 95 12.22 1.69 6.22
N ILE A 96 13.35 0.97 6.30
CA ILE A 96 14.03 0.43 5.11
C ILE A 96 13.22 -0.72 4.51
N GLY A 97 12.77 -1.67 5.34
CA GLY A 97 11.94 -2.78 4.86
C GLY A 97 10.59 -2.30 4.30
N ALA A 98 9.99 -1.27 4.90
CA ALA A 98 8.79 -0.63 4.37
C ALA A 98 9.02 -0.08 2.95
N PHE A 99 10.16 0.58 2.72
CA PHE A 99 10.50 1.14 1.41
C PHE A 99 10.66 0.05 0.34
N GLU A 100 11.40 -1.02 0.63
CA GLU A 100 11.59 -2.14 -0.29
C GLU A 100 10.27 -2.83 -0.65
N ILE A 101 9.46 -3.16 0.37
CA ILE A 101 8.16 -3.79 0.18
C ILE A 101 7.23 -2.90 -0.64
N ALA A 102 7.20 -1.61 -0.36
CA ALA A 102 6.35 -0.66 -1.09
C ALA A 102 6.78 -0.52 -2.55
N LEU A 103 8.09 -0.52 -2.83
CA LEU A 103 8.62 -0.42 -4.20
C LEU A 103 8.29 -1.67 -5.01
N VAL A 104 8.50 -2.87 -4.44
CA VAL A 104 8.15 -4.15 -5.09
C VAL A 104 6.62 -4.26 -5.28
N SER A 105 5.84 -3.94 -4.25
CA SER A 105 4.37 -3.98 -4.31
C SER A 105 3.82 -2.97 -5.32
N GLY A 106 4.42 -1.77 -5.39
CA GLY A 106 4.08 -0.75 -6.38
C GLY A 106 4.40 -1.19 -7.81
N ALA A 107 5.55 -1.84 -8.03
CA ALA A 107 5.92 -2.40 -9.33
C ALA A 107 4.92 -3.49 -9.76
N ILE A 108 4.58 -4.41 -8.86
CA ILE A 108 3.58 -5.46 -9.10
C ILE A 108 2.22 -4.84 -9.42
N GLY A 109 1.77 -3.87 -8.62
CA GLY A 109 0.53 -3.14 -8.85
C GLY A 109 0.50 -2.41 -10.20
N GLY A 110 1.62 -1.80 -10.60
CA GLY A 110 1.79 -1.16 -11.90
C GLY A 110 1.68 -2.14 -13.08
N VAL A 111 2.34 -3.29 -12.99
CA VAL A 111 2.22 -4.36 -13.99
C VAL A 111 0.78 -4.83 -14.13
N PHE A 112 0.11 -5.05 -13.00
CA PHE A 112 -1.31 -5.42 -12.95
C PHE A 112 -2.22 -4.37 -13.59
N ALA A 113 -1.96 -3.07 -13.37
CA ALA A 113 -2.69 -1.98 -14.00
C ALA A 113 -2.50 -1.97 -15.53
N VAL A 114 -1.28 -2.17 -16.02
CA VAL A 114 -0.98 -2.26 -17.46
C VAL A 114 -1.72 -3.44 -18.10
N ILE A 115 -1.66 -4.62 -17.47
CA ILE A 115 -2.38 -5.81 -17.95
C ILE A 115 -3.89 -5.55 -18.02
N ALA A 116 -4.47 -4.94 -16.99
CA ALA A 116 -5.89 -4.61 -16.96
C ALA A 116 -6.29 -3.60 -18.05
N MET A 117 -5.43 -2.62 -18.37
CA MET A 117 -5.64 -1.67 -19.47
C MET A 117 -5.64 -2.35 -20.84
N ILE A 118 -4.70 -3.29 -21.05
CA ILE A 118 -4.59 -4.07 -22.30
C ILE A 118 -5.83 -4.96 -22.48
N GLN A 119 -6.21 -5.71 -21.44
CA GLN A 119 -7.35 -6.63 -21.50
C GLN A 119 -8.69 -5.93 -21.77
N ARG A 120 -8.85 -4.68 -21.30
CA ARG A 120 -10.09 -3.92 -21.47
C ARG A 120 -10.14 -3.09 -22.77
N ARG A 121 -9.11 -3.13 -23.63
CA ARG A 121 -8.98 -2.31 -24.86
C ARG A 121 -9.28 -0.82 -24.64
N ARG A 122 -9.07 -0.29 -23.42
CA ARG A 122 -9.32 1.11 -23.03
C ARG A 122 -8.01 1.85 -22.80
N VAL A 123 -7.06 1.67 -23.71
CA VAL A 123 -5.72 2.25 -23.60
C VAL A 123 -5.79 3.79 -23.65
N ARG A 124 -6.71 4.36 -24.45
CA ARG A 124 -6.90 5.82 -24.56
C ARG A 124 -7.51 6.44 -23.29
N ASP A 125 -8.51 5.83 -22.68
CA ASP A 125 -9.18 6.36 -21.47
C ASP A 125 -8.26 6.37 -20.24
N GLY A 126 -7.35 5.39 -20.13
CA GLY A 126 -6.41 5.33 -19.01
C GLY A 126 -5.27 6.34 -19.13
N VAL A 127 -4.77 6.60 -20.36
CA VAL A 127 -3.74 7.62 -20.60
C VAL A 127 -4.29 9.03 -20.38
N THR A 128 -5.51 9.33 -20.83
CA THR A 128 -6.13 10.64 -20.59
C THR A 128 -6.46 10.89 -19.13
N ASN A 129 -6.85 9.86 -18.36
CA ASN A 129 -7.03 9.98 -16.90
C ASN A 129 -5.72 10.10 -16.12
N ALA A 130 -4.66 9.38 -16.54
CA ALA A 130 -3.34 9.53 -15.94
C ALA A 130 -2.77 10.93 -16.23
N MET A 131 -2.95 11.42 -17.45
CA MET A 131 -2.50 12.75 -17.87
C MET A 131 -3.33 13.87 -17.21
N SER A 132 -4.65 13.70 -17.06
CA SER A 132 -5.47 14.67 -16.31
C SER A 132 -5.14 14.68 -14.82
N ALA A 133 -4.81 13.54 -14.21
CA ALA A 133 -4.32 13.48 -12.83
C ALA A 133 -2.98 14.21 -12.67
N LEU A 134 -2.03 13.99 -13.60
CA LEU A 134 -0.75 14.71 -13.65
C LEU A 134 -0.93 16.23 -13.86
N ILE A 135 -1.82 16.64 -14.76
CA ILE A 135 -2.11 18.06 -15.03
C ILE A 135 -2.82 18.72 -13.84
N THR A 136 -3.74 18.02 -13.15
CA THR A 136 -4.42 18.56 -11.97
C THR A 136 -3.46 18.76 -10.79
N MET A 137 -2.37 17.99 -10.69
CA MET A 137 -1.31 18.26 -9.71
C MET A 137 -0.49 19.51 -10.03
N SER A 138 -0.55 20.01 -11.26
CA SER A 138 0.11 21.25 -11.70
C SER A 138 -0.82 22.46 -11.81
N ALA A 139 -2.13 22.27 -11.71
CA ALA A 139 -3.12 23.34 -11.82
C ALA A 139 -3.51 23.86 -10.43
N GLN A 140 -3.21 25.13 -10.18
CA GLN A 140 -3.65 25.88 -8.99
C GLN A 140 -5.16 25.72 -8.74
N PRO A 141 -5.59 25.59 -7.47
CA PRO A 141 -6.99 25.48 -7.10
C PRO A 141 -7.67 26.85 -7.24
N GLY A 142 -8.06 27.22 -8.46
CA GLY A 142 -8.59 28.55 -8.78
C GLY A 142 -9.91 28.55 -9.53
N ASP A 143 -10.04 27.79 -10.63
CA ASP A 143 -11.18 27.96 -11.52
C ASP A 143 -11.65 26.63 -12.12
N ALA A 144 -12.78 26.10 -11.63
CA ALA A 144 -13.56 25.10 -12.36
C ALA A 144 -15.06 25.40 -12.22
N PRO A 145 -15.77 25.74 -13.32
CA PRO A 145 -17.19 26.05 -13.32
C PRO A 145 -18.05 24.86 -12.85
N ARG A 146 -19.14 25.17 -12.13
CA ARG A 146 -20.13 24.28 -11.49
C ARG A 146 -20.91 23.31 -12.41
N GLY A 147 -20.47 23.03 -13.64
CA GLY A 147 -21.28 22.38 -14.66
C GLY A 147 -20.99 20.90 -14.96
N MET A 148 -19.86 20.33 -14.53
CA MET A 148 -19.46 18.99 -14.98
C MET A 148 -19.32 18.00 -13.84
N ARG A 149 -20.46 17.58 -13.29
CA ARG A 149 -20.59 16.29 -12.62
C ARG A 149 -20.43 15.17 -13.67
N HIS A 150 -19.24 15.05 -14.26
CA HIS A 150 -18.86 13.79 -14.86
C HIS A 150 -18.77 12.82 -13.69
N SER A 151 -19.76 11.94 -13.63
CA SER A 151 -19.68 10.70 -12.88
C SER A 151 -18.36 10.05 -13.26
N VAL A 152 -17.34 10.26 -12.44
CA VAL A 152 -16.09 9.49 -12.46
C VAL A 152 -16.54 8.08 -12.15
N ARG A 153 -16.93 7.37 -13.22
CA ARG A 153 -17.33 5.97 -13.17
C ARG A 153 -16.25 5.25 -12.38
N PRO A 154 -16.63 4.38 -11.44
CA PRO A 154 -15.71 3.76 -10.50
C PRO A 154 -14.52 3.22 -11.29
N SER A 155 -13.34 3.68 -10.87
CA SER A 155 -12.04 3.32 -11.45
C SER A 155 -12.04 1.86 -11.85
N VAL A 156 -11.73 1.64 -13.13
CA VAL A 156 -11.53 0.38 -13.83
C VAL A 156 -11.39 -0.79 -12.86
N GLY A 157 -12.50 -1.48 -12.60
CA GLY A 157 -12.65 -2.64 -11.71
C GLY A 157 -11.52 -2.82 -10.71
N SER A 158 -11.65 -2.21 -9.51
CA SER A 158 -10.65 -2.22 -8.44
C SER A 158 -9.84 -3.50 -8.43
N LEU A 159 -8.60 -3.43 -8.93
CA LEU A 159 -7.67 -4.53 -8.77
C LEU A 159 -7.42 -4.67 -7.26
N PRO A 160 -7.42 -5.91 -6.74
CA PRO A 160 -7.21 -6.13 -5.33
C PRO A 160 -5.75 -5.78 -4.99
N TYR A 161 -5.52 -4.52 -4.63
CA TYR A 161 -4.18 -3.99 -4.33
C TYR A 161 -3.59 -4.68 -3.09
N GLY A 162 -4.45 -5.23 -2.21
CA GLY A 162 -4.04 -6.11 -1.12
C GLY A 162 -3.32 -7.37 -1.60
N VAL A 163 -3.63 -7.89 -2.78
CA VAL A 163 -2.88 -9.01 -3.39
C VAL A 163 -1.49 -8.57 -3.79
N ALA A 164 -1.35 -7.39 -4.43
CA ALA A 164 -0.04 -6.87 -4.82
C ALA A 164 0.86 -6.61 -3.60
N ILE A 165 0.28 -6.06 -2.51
CA ILE A 165 0.98 -5.87 -1.23
C ILE A 165 1.38 -7.22 -0.64
N ALA A 166 0.50 -8.22 -0.62
CA ALA A 166 0.81 -9.53 -0.08
C ALA A 166 1.94 -10.22 -0.84
N VAL A 167 1.86 -10.24 -2.17
CA VAL A 167 2.90 -10.84 -3.03
C VAL A 167 4.23 -10.10 -2.87
N GLY A 168 4.22 -8.77 -2.92
CA GLY A 168 5.44 -7.97 -2.76
C GLY A 168 6.08 -8.16 -1.39
N THR A 169 5.29 -8.20 -0.34
CA THR A 169 5.76 -8.46 1.03
C THR A 169 6.39 -9.84 1.15
N VAL A 170 5.72 -10.89 0.65
CA VAL A 170 6.25 -12.26 0.67
C VAL A 170 7.55 -12.35 -0.12
N CYS A 171 7.62 -11.79 -1.33
CA CYS A 171 8.84 -11.78 -2.14
C CYS A 171 10.02 -11.11 -1.42
N VAL A 172 9.81 -9.93 -0.82
CA VAL A 172 10.89 -9.22 -0.11
C VAL A 172 11.33 -10.01 1.13
N LEU A 173 10.39 -10.57 1.88
CA LEU A 173 10.72 -11.42 3.03
C LEU A 173 11.54 -12.66 2.61
N PHE A 174 11.19 -13.32 1.50
CA PHE A 174 11.95 -14.46 0.98
C PHE A 174 13.36 -14.09 0.49
N VAL A 175 13.53 -12.92 -0.13
CA VAL A 175 14.85 -12.43 -0.56
C VAL A 175 15.72 -12.02 0.63
N SER A 176 15.10 -11.64 1.74
CA SER A 176 15.79 -11.19 2.96
C SER A 176 16.24 -12.34 3.87
N VAL A 177 15.61 -13.52 3.75
CA VAL A 177 15.97 -14.77 4.48
C VAL A 177 17.20 -15.42 3.86
#